data_AF-A0A956CRB0-F1
#
_entry.id   AF-A0A956CRB0-F1
#
_cell.length_a   1.000
_cell.length_b   1.000
_cell.length_c   1.000
_cell.angle_alpha   90.00
_cell.angle_beta   90.00
_cell.angle_gamma   90.00
#
_symmetry.space_group_name_H-M   'P 1'
#
loop_
_entity.id
_entity.type
_entity.pdbx_description
1 polymer ?
#
loop_
_entity_poly.entity_id
_entity_poly.type
_entity_poly.pdbx_seq_one_letter_code
_entity_poly.pdbx_strand_id
1 'polypeptide(L)' 'VGGLHINSGSTFRVDHMPYGGVKQSGLGREGIRYAIADMTEPRLLAIRTPTV' A
#
# COMPACT_ATOMS: atom_id res chain seq x y z
N VAL A 1 -11.16 11.25 5.06
CA VAL A 1 -10.65 11.36 3.68
C VAL A 1 -9.34 10.61 3.58
N GLY A 2 -9.01 10.04 2.41
CA GLY A 2 -7.78 9.25 2.24
C GLY A 2 -6.61 10.00 1.57
N GLY A 3 -6.87 11.17 0.99
CA GLY A 3 -5.86 12.10 0.46
C GLY A 3 -6.32 13.55 0.61
N LEU A 4 -5.36 14.46 0.82
CA LEU A 4 -5.54 15.91 0.83
C LEU A 4 -4.58 16.49 -0.19
N HIS A 5 -5.11 17.27 -1.14
CA HIS A 5 -4.31 17.97 -2.13
C HIS A 5 -4.36 19.46 -1.84
N ILE A 6 -3.20 20.11 -1.83
CA ILE A 6 -3.09 21.57 -1.69
C ILE A 6 -3.13 22.16 -3.10
N ASN A 7 -4.00 23.15 -3.33
CA ASN A 7 -4.16 23.84 -4.63
C ASN A 7 -4.50 22.92 -5.81
N SER A 8 -5.15 21.77 -5.56
CA SER A 8 -5.58 20.84 -6.60
C SER A 8 -6.94 20.22 -6.25
N GLY A 9 -7.61 19.64 -7.25
CA GLY A 9 -8.93 19.04 -7.11
C GLY A 9 -8.93 17.71 -6.33
N SER A 10 -10.11 17.29 -5.88
CA SER A 10 -10.31 15.98 -5.22
C SER A 10 -10.14 14.79 -6.18
N THR A 11 -10.24 15.03 -7.49
CA THR A 11 -10.05 14.03 -8.56
C THR A 11 -8.59 13.81 -8.93
N PHE A 12 -7.67 14.62 -8.39
CA PHE A 12 -6.25 14.50 -8.71
C PHE A 12 -5.72 13.11 -8.30
N ARG A 13 -5.07 12.44 -9.26
CA ARG A 13 -4.50 11.10 -9.10
C ARG A 13 -3.21 10.95 -9.88
N VAL A 14 -2.27 10.24 -9.28
CA VAL A 14 -0.99 9.83 -9.88
C VAL A 14 -0.76 8.35 -9.56
N ASP A 15 -0.29 7.56 -10.51
CA ASP A 15 -0.30 6.08 -10.42
C ASP A 15 0.53 5.49 -9.27
N HIS A 16 1.60 6.16 -8.86
CA HIS A 16 2.46 5.68 -7.78
C HIS A 16 2.03 6.18 -6.40
N MET A 17 1.07 7.10 -6.31
CA MET A 17 0.63 7.67 -5.04
C MET A 17 -0.25 6.66 -4.27
N PRO A 18 -0.26 6.68 -2.93
CA PRO A 18 -1.18 5.88 -2.13
C PRO A 18 -2.62 6.36 -2.34
N TYR A 19 -3.42 5.61 -3.11
CA TYR A 19 -4.81 5.98 -3.39
C TYR A 19 -5.78 5.09 -2.61
N GLY A 20 -6.76 5.69 -1.95
CA GLY A 20 -7.74 4.95 -1.16
C GLY A 20 -8.49 5.86 -0.21
N GLY A 21 -9.45 5.30 0.52
CA GLY A 21 -10.37 6.03 1.36
C GLY A 21 -10.25 5.73 2.85
N VAL A 22 -11.20 6.25 3.63
CA VAL A 22 -11.46 5.88 5.03
C VAL A 22 -12.97 5.83 5.24
N LYS A 23 -13.45 5.15 6.29
CA LYS A 23 -14.88 4.96 6.59
C LYS A 23 -15.57 4.11 5.50
N GLN A 24 -16.71 4.57 4.99
CA GLN A 24 -17.49 3.87 3.96
C GLN A 24 -16.86 3.92 2.56
N SER A 25 -15.71 4.58 2.40
CA SER A 25 -14.97 4.64 1.13
C SER A 25 -14.15 3.38 0.83
N GLY A 26 -14.12 2.40 1.73
CA GLY A 26 -13.36 1.15 1.57
C GLY A 26 -12.11 1.05 2.44
N LEU A 27 -11.39 -0.06 2.26
CA LEU A 27 -10.16 -0.43 2.98
C LEU A 27 -9.01 -0.65 1.99
N GLY A 28 -7.77 -0.60 2.50
CA GLY A 28 -6.57 -0.78 1.69
C GLY A 28 -6.12 0.50 0.96
N ARG A 29 -5.02 0.38 0.22
CA ARG A 29 -4.46 1.46 -0.60
C ARG A 29 -3.98 0.91 -1.94
N GLU A 30 -4.47 1.48 -3.02
CA GLU A 30 -3.92 1.33 -4.36
C GLU A 30 -2.64 2.18 -4.54
N GLY A 31 -2.11 2.16 -5.77
CA GLY A 31 -0.83 2.72 -6.14
C GLY A 31 0.22 1.62 -6.19
N ILE A 32 1.11 1.64 -7.19
CA ILE A 32 1.95 0.50 -7.58
C ILE A 32 2.57 -0.23 -6.36
N ARG A 33 3.27 0.51 -5.48
CA ARG A 33 3.94 -0.07 -4.31
C ARG A 33 2.96 -0.65 -3.28
N TYR A 34 1.84 0.02 -3.05
CA TYR A 34 0.86 -0.37 -2.03
C TYR A 34 0.04 -1.56 -2.49
N ALA A 35 -0.36 -1.58 -3.76
CA ALA A 35 -1.04 -2.72 -4.38
C ALA A 35 -0.14 -3.97 -4.38
N ILE A 36 1.16 -3.84 -4.68
CA ILE A 36 2.10 -4.95 -4.58
C ILE A 36 2.16 -5.48 -3.15
N ALA A 37 2.21 -4.59 -2.15
CA ALA A 37 2.25 -4.99 -0.75
C ALA A 37 0.97 -5.73 -0.33
N ASP A 38 -0.21 -5.25 -0.74
CA ASP A 38 -1.50 -5.91 -0.44
C ASP A 38 -1.65 -7.24 -1.20
N MET A 39 -0.98 -7.41 -2.35
CA MET A 39 -0.98 -8.65 -3.15
C MET A 39 0.17 -9.61 -2.80
N THR A 40 1.04 -9.26 -1.85
CA THR A 40 2.23 -10.06 -1.49
C THR A 40 2.20 -10.42 -0.02
N GLU A 41 2.52 -11.68 0.30
CA GLU A 41 2.64 -12.13 1.69
C GLU A 41 4.11 -12.39 2.07
N PRO A 42 4.63 -11.73 3.14
CA PRO A 42 6.00 -11.96 3.58
C PRO A 42 6.16 -13.38 4.13
N ARG A 43 7.25 -14.06 3.75
CA ARG A 43 7.57 -15.40 4.24
C ARG A 43 8.88 -15.40 5.02
N LEU A 44 8.84 -15.96 6.23
CA LEU A 44 10.03 -16.13 7.06
C LEU A 44 10.77 -17.41 6.67
N LEU A 45 12.06 -17.28 6.36
CA LEU A 45 12.98 -18.40 6.22
C LEU A 45 13.89 -18.45 7.45
N ALA A 46 13.76 -19.50 8.26
CA ALA A 46 14.64 -19.77 9.38
C ALA A 46 15.49 -21.01 9.08
N ILE A 47 16.81 -20.84 9.08
CA ILE A 47 17.77 -21.92 8.83
C ILE A 47 18.60 -22.12 10.10
N ARG A 48 18.62 -23.35 10.61
CA ARG A 48 19.56 -23.76 11.67
C ARG A 48 20.83 -24.27 11.01
N THR A 49 21.93 -23.53 11.15
CA THR A 49 23.25 -23.96 10.67
C THR A 49 23.72 -25.21 11.46
N PRO A 50 24.22 -26.27 10.80
CA PRO A 50 24.79 -27.41 11.49
C PRO A 50 26.09 -27.03 12.20
N THR A 51 26.28 -27.54 13.42
CA THR A 51 27.54 -27.45 14.15
C THR A 51 28.51 -28.48 13.57
N VAL A 52 29.69 -28.02 13.14
CA VAL A 52 30.84 -28.88 12.85
C VAL A 52 31.47 -29.40 14.13
#